data_AF-A0A6B2S7H2-F1
#
_entry.id   AF-A0A6B2S7H2-F1
#
_cell.length_a   1.000
_cell.length_b   1.000
_cell.length_c   1.000
_cell.angle_alpha   90.00
_cell.angle_beta   90.00
_cell.angle_gamma   90.00
#
_symmetry.space_group_name_H-M   'P 1'
#
loop_
_entity.id
_entity.type
_entity.pdbx_description
1 polymer ?
#
loop_
_entity_poly.entity_id
_entity_poly.type
_entity_poly.pdbx_seq_one_letter_code
_entity_poly.pdbx_strand_id
1 'polypeptide(L)'
;AESAGLALVDRAAGGGIAVDASLRTSDPDIYAAGDVAAVHHALFDTRLRVEHWANALNGGPAAARAMLGQDVTYDRVPYFFSDQYDVGLEYSGWAPPGTYDQVVVRGDTGKREFIAFWLRDGEVLAGMNVNVWDVTDPIQQLIRKGVRPDPDALADPSTPLASLLG
;
A
#
# COMPACT_ATOMS: atom_id res chain seq x y z
N ALA A 1 1.65 -24.22 7.98
CA ALA A 1 2.41 -23.68 6.84
C ALA A 1 3.84 -24.20 6.88
N GLU A 2 4.62 -23.89 7.92
CA GLU A 2 5.98 -24.46 8.10
C GLU A 2 5.98 -26.00 8.12
N SER A 3 5.10 -26.60 8.93
CA SER A 3 4.92 -28.06 8.96
C SER A 3 4.43 -28.67 7.65
N ALA A 4 3.91 -27.84 6.73
CA ALA A 4 3.47 -28.24 5.40
C ALA A 4 4.55 -27.97 4.33
N GLY A 5 5.75 -27.51 4.71
CA GLY A 5 6.86 -27.25 3.79
C GLY A 5 6.74 -25.97 2.96
N LEU A 6 5.78 -25.09 3.27
CA LEU A 6 5.61 -23.84 2.54
C LEU A 6 6.66 -22.82 2.95
N ALA A 7 7.20 -22.08 1.96
CA ALA A 7 8.09 -20.96 2.21
C ALA A 7 7.41 -19.87 3.06
N LEU A 8 8.12 -19.38 4.07
CA LEU A 8 7.67 -18.31 4.96
C LEU A 8 8.58 -17.10 4.84
N VAL A 9 8.02 -15.91 5.03
CA VAL A 9 8.80 -14.69 5.25
C VAL A 9 9.23 -14.64 6.70
N ASP A 10 10.47 -14.20 6.95
CA ASP A 10 11.01 -14.03 8.30
C ASP A 10 10.13 -13.04 9.11
N ARG A 11 9.96 -13.29 10.41
CA ARG A 11 9.13 -12.43 11.27
C ARG A 11 9.67 -11.01 11.39
N ALA A 12 10.99 -10.83 11.39
CA ALA A 12 11.63 -9.51 11.38
C ALA A 12 11.37 -8.77 10.06
N ALA A 13 11.07 -9.48 8.98
CA ALA A 13 10.64 -8.93 7.69
C ALA A 13 9.11 -8.90 7.52
N GLY A 14 8.36 -9.06 8.61
CA GLY A 14 6.90 -8.97 8.62
C GLY A 14 6.16 -10.31 8.73
N GLY A 15 6.80 -11.44 8.45
CA GLY A 15 6.20 -12.77 8.56
C GLY A 15 5.19 -13.12 7.47
N GLY A 16 4.62 -14.33 7.54
CA GLY A 16 3.55 -14.81 6.65
C GLY A 16 4.00 -15.88 5.66
N ILE A 17 3.04 -16.45 4.94
CA ILE A 17 3.27 -17.40 3.85
C ILE A 17 3.75 -16.61 2.64
N ALA A 18 4.95 -16.91 2.15
CA ALA A 18 5.48 -16.24 0.97
C ALA A 18 4.67 -16.66 -0.26
N VAL A 19 4.12 -15.67 -0.97
CA VAL A 19 3.38 -15.90 -2.22
C VAL A 19 3.81 -14.97 -3.34
N ASP A 20 3.89 -15.44 -4.57
CA ASP A 20 4.17 -14.59 -5.72
C ASP A 20 3.05 -13.55 -5.97
N ALA A 21 3.21 -12.73 -7.01
CA ALA A 21 2.23 -11.70 -7.36
C ALA A 21 0.87 -12.28 -7.77
N SER A 22 0.77 -13.58 -8.08
CA SER A 22 -0.49 -14.28 -8.37
C SER A 22 -1.06 -14.99 -7.14
N LEU A 23 -0.53 -14.73 -5.94
CA LEU A 23 -0.91 -15.33 -4.65
C LEU A 23 -0.63 -16.84 -4.54
N ARG A 24 0.24 -17.36 -5.40
CA ARG A 24 0.70 -18.76 -5.37
C ARG A 24 1.86 -18.92 -4.40
N THR A 25 1.84 -19.99 -3.61
CA THR A 25 2.91 -20.30 -2.66
C THR A 25 4.12 -20.94 -3.35
N SER A 26 5.09 -21.44 -2.58
CA SER A 26 6.19 -22.27 -3.11
C SER A 26 5.73 -23.61 -3.70
N ASP A 27 4.53 -24.07 -3.35
CA ASP A 27 3.88 -25.21 -3.99
C ASP A 27 2.91 -24.68 -5.07
N PRO A 28 3.00 -25.16 -6.33
CA PRO A 28 2.21 -24.64 -7.43
C PRO A 28 0.69 -24.88 -7.30
N ASP A 29 0.28 -25.85 -6.47
CA ASP A 29 -1.12 -26.20 -6.26
C ASP A 29 -1.72 -25.53 -5.02
N ILE A 30 -0.91 -24.80 -4.25
CA ILE A 30 -1.31 -24.13 -3.01
C ILE A 30 -1.21 -22.61 -3.15
N TYR A 31 -2.27 -21.92 -2.72
CA TYR A 31 -2.39 -20.47 -2.73
C TYR A 31 -2.70 -19.96 -1.33
N ALA A 32 -2.31 -18.71 -1.04
CA ALA A 32 -2.65 -18.05 0.21
C ALA A 32 -3.09 -16.60 -0.06
N ALA A 33 -4.12 -16.15 0.65
CA ALA A 33 -4.68 -14.81 0.52
C ALA A 33 -5.09 -14.24 1.89
N GLY A 34 -5.25 -12.92 1.95
CA GLY A 34 -5.57 -12.19 3.19
C GLY A 34 -4.36 -12.06 4.12
N ASP A 35 -4.64 -11.89 5.42
CA ASP A 35 -3.65 -11.48 6.43
C ASP A 35 -2.45 -12.43 6.59
N VAL A 36 -2.61 -13.70 6.20
CA VAL A 36 -1.56 -14.71 6.28
C VAL A 36 -0.55 -14.62 5.14
N ALA A 37 -0.91 -13.98 4.02
CA ALA A 37 -0.13 -13.95 2.79
C ALA A 37 0.86 -12.79 2.76
N ALA A 38 2.12 -13.09 2.49
CA ALA A 38 3.19 -12.12 2.25
C ALA A 38 3.49 -12.06 0.74
N VAL A 39 2.77 -11.17 0.06
CA VAL A 39 2.74 -11.06 -1.40
C VAL A 39 3.97 -10.31 -1.89
N HIS A 40 4.66 -10.81 -2.91
CA HIS A 40 5.68 -10.02 -3.59
C HIS A 40 5.01 -8.89 -4.38
N HIS A 41 5.21 -7.66 -3.93
CA HIS A 41 4.56 -6.49 -4.49
C HIS A 41 5.50 -5.79 -5.47
N ALA A 42 5.19 -5.85 -6.76
CA ALA A 42 6.05 -5.36 -7.84
C ALA A 42 6.48 -3.89 -7.67
N LEU A 43 5.56 -3.01 -7.23
CA LEU A 43 5.87 -1.58 -7.02
C LEU A 43 6.97 -1.31 -5.98
N PHE A 44 7.07 -2.14 -4.94
CA PHE A 44 8.02 -1.94 -3.83
C PHE A 44 9.16 -2.95 -3.85
N ASP A 45 9.17 -3.85 -4.84
CA ASP A 45 10.05 -5.00 -5.00
C ASP A 45 10.35 -5.73 -3.67
N THR A 46 9.30 -5.95 -2.88
CA THR A 46 9.43 -6.61 -1.58
C THR A 46 8.17 -7.40 -1.23
N ARG A 47 8.29 -8.28 -0.25
CA ARG A 47 7.15 -9.06 0.25
C ARG A 47 6.41 -8.29 1.32
N LEU A 48 5.13 -8.02 1.08
CA LEU A 48 4.28 -7.28 2.00
C LEU A 48 3.16 -8.18 2.53
N ARG A 49 3.00 -8.14 3.85
CA ARG A 49 1.85 -8.73 4.53
C ARG A 49 0.97 -7.60 5.03
N VAL A 50 -0.26 -7.55 4.52
CA VAL A 50 -1.22 -6.47 4.79
C VAL A 50 -2.38 -7.02 5.59
N GLU A 51 -2.47 -6.61 6.85
CA GLU A 51 -3.52 -7.02 7.79
C GLU A 51 -4.69 -6.03 7.75
N HIS A 52 -5.45 -6.06 6.67
CA HIS A 52 -6.58 -5.15 6.50
C HIS A 52 -7.71 -5.80 5.72
N TRP A 53 -8.95 -5.44 6.07
CA TRP A 53 -10.16 -5.97 5.46
C TRP A 53 -10.15 -5.85 3.92
N ALA A 54 -9.71 -4.70 3.38
CA ALA A 54 -9.67 -4.51 1.93
C ALA A 54 -8.67 -5.48 1.25
N ASN A 55 -7.57 -5.82 1.92
CA ASN A 55 -6.63 -6.82 1.41
C ASN A 55 -7.25 -8.22 1.39
N ALA A 56 -7.95 -8.61 2.45
CA ALA A 56 -8.67 -9.89 2.50
C ALA A 56 -9.78 -9.97 1.45
N LEU A 57 -10.56 -8.89 1.28
CA LEU A 57 -11.64 -8.79 0.29
C LEU A 57 -11.13 -8.99 -1.15
N ASN A 58 -10.00 -8.36 -1.48
CA ASN A 58 -9.48 -8.37 -2.85
C ASN A 58 -8.55 -9.56 -3.15
N GLY A 59 -7.83 -10.06 -2.15
CA GLY A 59 -6.89 -11.17 -2.31
C GLY A 59 -7.59 -12.50 -2.62
N GLY A 60 -8.72 -12.79 -1.98
CA GLY A 60 -9.47 -14.04 -2.22
C GLY A 60 -9.87 -14.23 -3.69
N PRO A 61 -10.59 -13.28 -4.30
CA PRO A 61 -10.94 -13.33 -5.72
C PRO A 61 -9.74 -13.39 -6.66
N ALA A 62 -8.63 -12.73 -6.33
CA ALA A 62 -7.40 -12.79 -7.13
C ALA A 62 -6.78 -14.20 -7.10
N ALA A 63 -6.67 -14.82 -5.92
CA ALA A 63 -6.17 -16.17 -5.78
C ALA A 63 -7.07 -17.17 -6.51
N ALA A 64 -8.39 -17.03 -6.42
CA ALA A 64 -9.34 -17.88 -7.14
C ALA A 64 -9.16 -17.80 -8.67
N ARG A 65 -8.97 -16.59 -9.23
CA ARG A 65 -8.67 -16.43 -10.67
C ARG A 65 -7.35 -17.10 -11.05
N ALA A 66 -6.31 -16.97 -10.23
CA ALA A 66 -5.02 -17.63 -10.46
C ALA A 66 -5.14 -19.16 -10.42
N MET A 67 -5.91 -19.72 -9.48
CA MET A 67 -6.24 -21.16 -9.42
C MET A 67 -6.94 -21.65 -10.69
N LEU A 68 -7.75 -20.80 -11.33
CA LEU A 68 -8.43 -21.10 -12.59
C LEU A 68 -7.52 -20.94 -13.83
N GLY A 69 -6.22 -20.70 -13.64
CA GLY A 69 -5.24 -20.54 -14.72
C GLY A 69 -5.33 -19.19 -15.44
N GLN A 70 -5.99 -18.19 -14.86
CA GLN A 70 -6.00 -16.84 -15.41
C GLN A 70 -4.70 -16.11 -15.08
N ASP A 71 -4.27 -15.22 -15.98
CA ASP A 71 -3.17 -14.31 -15.71
C ASP A 71 -3.62 -13.23 -14.71
N VAL A 72 -3.01 -13.23 -13.52
CA VAL A 72 -3.37 -12.37 -12.39
C VAL A 72 -2.12 -11.81 -11.76
N THR A 73 -2.08 -10.49 -11.63
CA THR A 73 -1.10 -9.78 -10.80
C THR A 73 -1.86 -9.05 -9.70
N TYR A 74 -1.48 -9.28 -8.44
CA TYR A 74 -2.01 -8.58 -7.27
C TYR A 74 -1.09 -7.41 -6.92
N ASP A 75 -1.35 -6.26 -7.54
CA ASP A 75 -0.54 -5.04 -7.50
C ASP A 75 -1.29 -3.85 -6.85
N ARG A 76 -2.34 -4.15 -6.08
CA ARG A 76 -3.10 -3.11 -5.37
C ARG A 76 -2.19 -2.43 -4.36
N VAL A 77 -2.07 -1.10 -4.48
CA VAL A 77 -1.39 -0.26 -3.49
C VAL A 77 -1.94 -0.60 -2.10
N PRO A 78 -1.07 -0.94 -1.12
CA PRO A 78 -1.51 -1.27 0.23
C PRO A 78 -2.34 -0.12 0.80
N TYR A 79 -3.46 -0.47 1.42
CA TYR A 79 -4.44 0.49 1.89
C TYR A 79 -5.04 0.02 3.21
N PHE A 80 -5.16 0.95 4.16
CA PHE A 80 -5.99 0.78 5.34
C PHE A 80 -6.66 2.09 5.75
N PHE A 81 -7.73 1.97 6.53
CA PHE A 81 -8.37 3.12 7.16
C PHE A 81 -8.51 2.89 8.67
N SER A 82 -8.72 3.98 9.40
CA SER A 82 -9.04 3.94 10.82
C SER A 82 -9.97 5.10 11.14
N ASP A 83 -10.96 4.85 11.99
CA ASP A 83 -11.79 5.88 12.60
C ASP A 83 -11.47 5.96 14.09
N GLN A 84 -11.09 7.14 14.56
CA GLN A 84 -10.74 7.41 15.95
C GLN A 84 -11.44 8.68 16.40
N TYR A 85 -12.51 8.54 17.16
CA TYR A 85 -13.37 9.66 17.56
C TYR A 85 -13.89 10.44 16.33
N ASP A 86 -13.53 11.71 16.21
CA ASP A 86 -13.86 12.62 15.11
C ASP A 86 -12.73 12.72 14.06
N VAL A 87 -11.85 11.72 14.03
CA VAL A 87 -10.75 11.62 13.08
C VAL A 87 -10.92 10.37 12.22
N GLY A 88 -11.24 10.57 10.95
CA GLY A 88 -11.13 9.55 9.92
C GLY A 88 -9.79 9.64 9.22
N LEU A 89 -9.10 8.51 9.10
CA LEU A 89 -7.79 8.39 8.47
C LEU A 89 -7.83 7.32 7.40
N GLU A 90 -7.27 7.63 6.24
CA GLU A 90 -6.98 6.64 5.20
C GLU A 90 -5.51 6.73 4.83
N TYR A 91 -4.85 5.58 4.71
CA TYR A 91 -3.44 5.46 4.37
C TYR A 91 -3.28 4.59 3.13
N SER A 92 -2.52 5.08 2.16
CA SER A 92 -2.17 4.37 0.93
C SER A 92 -0.64 4.32 0.77
N GLY A 93 -0.10 3.18 0.36
CA GLY A 93 1.32 3.00 0.05
C GLY A 93 2.08 2.21 1.10
N TRP A 94 3.41 2.32 1.08
CA TRP A 94 4.27 1.61 2.01
C TRP A 94 5.54 2.43 2.29
N ALA A 95 5.69 2.90 3.52
CA ALA A 95 6.81 3.74 3.96
C ALA A 95 7.19 3.38 5.41
N PRO A 96 7.80 2.20 5.64
CA PRO A 96 8.23 1.80 6.97
C PRO A 96 9.30 2.76 7.54
N PRO A 97 9.48 2.80 8.87
CA PRO A 97 10.52 3.64 9.48
C PRO A 97 11.90 3.41 8.87
N GLY A 98 12.58 4.49 8.49
CA GLY A 98 13.93 4.46 7.90
C GLY A 98 13.98 4.34 6.37
N THR A 99 12.85 4.16 5.67
CA THR A 99 12.84 4.09 4.19
C THR A 99 12.49 5.42 3.51
N TYR A 100 12.09 6.43 4.27
CA TYR A 100 11.77 7.78 3.78
C TYR A 100 12.72 8.81 4.41
N ASP A 101 12.94 9.92 3.73
CA ASP A 101 13.79 11.03 4.19
C ASP A 101 13.02 12.33 4.44
N GLN A 102 11.77 12.40 3.97
CA GLN A 102 10.93 13.59 4.08
C GLN A 102 9.46 13.21 4.33
N VAL A 103 8.78 14.05 5.13
CA VAL A 103 7.32 14.05 5.25
C VAL A 103 6.81 15.44 4.85
N VAL A 104 5.96 15.49 3.83
CA VAL A 104 5.32 16.72 3.36
C VAL A 104 3.89 16.74 3.87
N VAL A 105 3.48 17.85 4.47
CA VAL A 105 2.12 18.06 4.99
C VAL A 105 1.39 19.05 4.11
N ARG A 106 0.19 18.66 3.66
CA ARG A 106 -0.74 19.46 2.87
C ARG A 106 -2.01 19.71 3.68
N GLY A 107 -2.29 20.95 4.05
CA GLY A 107 -3.45 21.31 4.88
C GLY A 107 -3.06 21.73 6.29
N ASP A 108 -3.95 21.51 7.26
CA ASP A 108 -3.82 22.04 8.63
C ASP A 108 -3.91 20.93 9.68
N THR A 109 -2.76 20.62 10.29
CA THR A 109 -2.66 19.60 11.34
C THR A 109 -3.34 20.02 12.64
N GLY A 110 -3.42 21.33 12.93
CA GLY A 110 -4.12 21.87 14.09
C GLY A 110 -5.63 21.69 13.98
N LYS A 111 -6.17 21.68 12.75
CA LYS A 111 -7.59 21.40 12.47
C LYS A 111 -7.88 19.91 12.27
N ARG A 112 -6.86 19.06 12.21
CA ARG A 112 -6.98 17.63 11.86
C ARG A 112 -7.63 17.43 10.48
N GLU A 113 -7.26 18.30 9.54
CA GLU A 113 -7.72 18.26 8.15
C GLU A 113 -6.50 18.45 7.24
N PHE A 114 -5.82 17.35 6.92
CA PHE A 114 -4.56 17.38 6.19
C PHE A 114 -4.27 16.07 5.46
N ILE A 115 -3.30 16.10 4.56
CA ILE A 115 -2.68 14.93 3.95
C ILE A 115 -1.19 14.95 4.29
N ALA A 116 -0.65 13.84 4.80
CA ALA A 116 0.78 13.63 4.96
C ALA A 116 1.30 12.73 3.85
N PHE A 117 2.40 13.11 3.19
CA PHE A 117 3.07 12.32 2.17
C PHE A 117 4.47 11.94 2.65
N TRP A 118 4.82 10.66 2.54
CA TRP A 118 6.16 10.16 2.83
C TRP A 118 6.95 10.04 1.54
N LEU A 119 8.11 10.70 1.50
CA LEU A 119 8.95 10.77 0.32
C LEU A 119 10.32 10.16 0.56
N ARG A 120 10.90 9.61 -0.52
CA ARG A 120 12.31 9.19 -0.57
C ARG A 120 12.94 9.72 -1.83
N ASP A 121 14.01 10.51 -1.71
CA ASP A 121 14.68 11.12 -2.86
C ASP A 121 13.70 11.87 -3.80
N GLY A 122 12.68 12.50 -3.20
CA GLY A 122 11.59 13.23 -3.86
C GLY A 122 10.41 12.35 -4.33
N GLU A 123 10.53 11.03 -4.33
CA GLU A 123 9.50 10.10 -4.81
C GLU A 123 8.45 9.81 -3.74
N VAL A 124 7.16 9.86 -4.10
CA VAL A 124 6.06 9.61 -3.16
C VAL A 124 5.89 8.11 -2.90
N LEU A 125 6.21 7.66 -1.69
CA LEU A 125 6.09 6.26 -1.26
C LEU A 125 4.73 5.92 -0.66
N ALA A 126 4.15 6.89 0.06
CA ALA A 126 2.88 6.74 0.74
C ALA A 126 2.19 8.09 0.96
N GLY A 127 0.87 8.06 1.17
CA GLY A 127 0.07 9.21 1.56
C GLY A 127 -1.00 8.81 2.57
N MET A 128 -1.25 9.69 3.54
CA MET A 128 -2.28 9.53 4.56
C MET A 128 -3.14 10.79 4.63
N ASN A 129 -4.42 10.67 4.29
CA ASN A 129 -5.40 11.74 4.45
C ASN A 129 -6.12 11.60 5.80
N VAL A 130 -6.28 12.73 6.47
CA VAL A 130 -6.95 12.88 7.78
C VAL A 130 -8.09 13.87 7.61
N ASN A 131 -9.33 13.39 7.73
CA ASN A 131 -10.58 14.13 7.47
C ASN A 131 -10.64 14.87 6.11
N VAL A 132 -9.78 14.49 5.16
CA VAL A 132 -9.84 14.93 3.76
C VAL A 132 -10.32 13.74 2.95
N TRP A 133 -11.44 13.91 2.26
CA TRP A 133 -12.14 12.82 1.57
C TRP A 133 -11.94 12.92 0.06
N ASP A 134 -12.27 11.84 -0.67
CA ASP A 134 -12.17 11.75 -2.13
C ASP A 134 -10.77 11.97 -2.72
N VAL A 135 -9.72 11.70 -1.92
CA VAL A 135 -8.30 11.87 -2.31
C VAL A 135 -7.50 10.57 -2.40
N THR A 136 -8.09 9.42 -2.05
CA THR A 136 -7.40 8.12 -2.04
C THR A 136 -6.89 7.73 -3.42
N ASP A 137 -7.70 7.88 -4.47
CA ASP A 137 -7.30 7.57 -5.84
C ASP A 137 -6.14 8.45 -6.35
N PRO A 138 -6.18 9.80 -6.28
CA PRO A 138 -5.05 10.61 -6.71
C PRO A 138 -3.79 10.33 -5.89
N ILE A 139 -3.89 10.07 -4.58
CA ILE A 139 -2.73 9.65 -3.76
C ILE A 139 -2.14 8.35 -4.31
N GLN A 140 -2.96 7.32 -4.56
CA GLN A 140 -2.48 6.06 -5.11
C GLN A 140 -1.89 6.22 -6.51
N GLN A 141 -2.36 7.17 -7.33
CA GLN A 141 -1.77 7.44 -8.63
C GLN A 141 -0.37 8.08 -8.52
N LEU A 142 -0.14 8.99 -7.57
CA LEU A 142 1.20 9.53 -7.29
C LEU A 142 2.17 8.39 -6.93
N ILE A 143 1.73 7.48 -6.06
CA ILE A 143 2.51 6.31 -5.60
C ILE A 143 2.79 5.34 -6.76
N ARG A 144 1.76 4.94 -7.53
CA ARG A 144 1.92 4.00 -8.66
C ARG A 144 2.86 4.52 -9.74
N LYS A 145 2.85 5.83 -10.00
CA LYS A 145 3.68 6.45 -11.02
C LYS A 145 5.11 6.74 -10.56
N GLY A 146 5.42 6.64 -9.26
CA GLY A 146 6.74 6.99 -8.72
C GLY A 146 7.12 8.44 -9.03
N VAL A 147 6.14 9.36 -9.04
CA VAL A 147 6.40 10.76 -9.39
C VAL A 147 7.20 11.46 -8.31
N ARG A 148 7.98 12.46 -8.76
CA ARG A 148 8.82 13.31 -7.92
C ARG A 148 8.34 14.76 -8.01
N PRO A 149 7.18 15.08 -7.40
CA PRO A 149 6.61 16.42 -7.50
C PRO A 149 7.48 17.42 -6.74
N ASP A 150 7.38 18.70 -7.09
CA ASP A 150 7.90 19.78 -6.27
C ASP A 150 7.24 19.70 -4.87
N PRO A 151 8.02 19.57 -3.77
CA PRO A 151 7.48 19.48 -2.42
C PRO A 151 6.59 20.67 -2.04
N ASP A 152 6.90 21.87 -2.53
CA ASP A 152 6.11 23.06 -2.23
C ASP A 152 4.73 23.00 -2.91
N ALA A 153 4.68 22.53 -4.15
CA ALA A 153 3.43 22.29 -4.88
C ALA A 153 2.62 21.13 -4.28
N LEU A 154 3.29 20.09 -3.76
CA LEU A 154 2.65 18.98 -3.07
C LEU A 154 1.99 19.44 -1.75
N ALA A 155 2.67 20.31 -1.01
CA ALA A 155 2.18 20.91 0.24
C ALA A 155 1.02 21.90 0.03
N ASP A 156 0.93 22.56 -1.13
CA ASP A 156 -0.05 23.61 -1.39
C ASP A 156 -1.47 23.08 -1.68
N PRO A 157 -2.46 23.29 -0.78
CA PRO A 157 -3.85 22.86 -0.98
C PRO A 157 -4.51 23.42 -2.24
N SER A 158 -4.01 24.54 -2.79
CA SER A 158 -4.55 25.17 -4.00
C SER A 158 -4.14 24.46 -5.30
N THR A 159 -3.06 23.68 -5.26
CA THR A 159 -2.57 22.89 -6.40
C THR A 159 -3.27 21.54 -6.45
N PRO A 160 -4.06 21.20 -7.49
CA PRO A 160 -4.74 19.90 -7.56
C PRO A 160 -3.75 18.72 -7.57
N LEU A 161 -3.99 17.67 -6.78
CA LEU A 161 -3.09 16.49 -6.76
C LEU A 161 -2.93 15.86 -8.15
N ALA A 162 -3.98 15.86 -8.97
CA ALA A 162 -3.94 15.31 -10.32
C ALA A 162 -2.96 16.05 -11.25
N SER A 163 -2.70 17.35 -11.04
CA SER A 163 -1.71 18.08 -11.85
C SER A 163 -0.27 17.76 -11.48
N LEU A 164 -0.04 17.03 -10.39
CA LEU A 164 1.28 16.60 -9.92
C LEU A 164 1.70 15.23 -10.48
N LEU A 165 0.87 14.62 -11.34
CA LEU A 165 1.06 13.27 -11.86
C LEU A 165 2.07 13.15 -13.02
N GLY A 166 2.74 14.24 -13.39
CA GLY A 166 3.65 14.31 -14.54
C GLY A 166 2.93 14.50 -15.87
#